data_AF-A0A1H6F0C6-F1
#
_entry.id   AF-A0A1H6F0C6-F1
#
_cell.length_a   1.000
_cell.length_b   1.000
_cell.length_c   1.000
_cell.angle_alpha   90.00
_cell.angle_beta   90.00
_cell.angle_gamma   90.00
#
_symmetry.space_group_name_H-M   'P 1'
#
loop_
_entity.id
_entity.type
_entity.pdbx_description
1 polymer ?
#
loop_
_entity_poly.entity_id
_entity_poly.type
_entity_poly.pdbx_seq_one_letter_code
_entity_poly.pdbx_strand_id
1 'polypeptide(L)'
;MARAQEPQTMGHEQEAVFEWAPHRPSGGTLRVSHTSCCGRYEWGCEGGSFFVLRSTADGYQETGRGRYRRALDVYIALAEAHNAEHVRRGETPEPDTFLAKGRRG
;
A
#
# COMPACT_ATOMS: atom_id res chain seq x y z
N MET A 1 34.45 18.26 15.34
CA MET A 1 34.10 17.18 14.40
C MET A 1 32.63 16.85 14.61
N ALA A 2 31.74 17.34 13.76
CA ALA A 2 30.30 17.11 13.86
C ALA A 2 29.94 15.87 13.02
N ARG A 3 29.45 14.81 13.66
CA ARG A 3 28.92 13.64 12.96
C ARG A 3 27.55 14.01 12.39
N ALA A 4 27.44 13.96 11.07
CA ALA A 4 26.19 14.04 10.35
C ALA A 4 25.26 12.93 10.86
N GLN A 5 24.10 13.31 11.37
CA GLN A 5 23.07 12.38 11.80
C GLN A 5 22.29 12.00 10.54
N GLU A 6 22.58 10.82 10.01
CA GLU A 6 21.85 10.22 8.89
C GLU A 6 20.38 10.07 9.29
N PRO A 7 19.41 10.57 8.50
CA PRO A 7 18.00 10.42 8.82
C PRO A 7 17.63 8.94 8.69
N GLN A 8 17.19 8.36 9.80
CA GLN A 8 16.87 6.95 9.91
C GLN A 8 15.61 6.64 9.09
N THR A 9 15.83 6.03 7.93
CA THR A 9 14.81 5.47 7.04
C THR A 9 14.24 4.19 7.64
N MET A 10 13.53 4.27 8.77
CA MET A 10 12.97 3.09 9.45
C MET A 10 11.46 3.21 9.65
N GLY A 11 10.75 3.21 8.51
CA GLY A 11 9.33 2.85 8.40
C GLY A 11 9.11 1.65 7.45
N HIS A 12 10.18 0.91 7.10
CA HIS A 12 10.20 -0.02 5.97
C HIS A 12 9.97 -1.50 6.32
N GLU A 13 9.90 -1.87 7.60
CA GLU A 13 10.02 -3.29 7.98
C GLU A 13 8.82 -4.16 7.57
N GLN A 14 7.62 -3.58 7.45
CA GLN A 14 6.41 -4.28 6.99
C GLN A 14 6.20 -4.15 5.47
N GLU A 15 6.67 -3.06 4.87
CA GLU A 15 6.67 -2.86 3.41
C GLU A 15 7.69 -3.77 2.71
N ALA A 16 8.79 -4.12 3.40
CA ALA A 16 9.86 -4.99 2.92
C ALA A 16 9.45 -6.46 2.74
N VAL A 17 8.31 -6.88 3.30
CA VAL A 17 7.80 -8.25 3.13
C VAL A 17 7.14 -8.43 1.76
N PHE A 18 6.69 -7.34 1.13
CA PHE A 18 6.03 -7.39 -0.17
C PHE A 18 7.01 -7.10 -1.30
N GLU A 19 7.05 -8.00 -2.28
CA GLU A 19 7.81 -7.77 -3.50
C GLU A 19 7.08 -6.75 -4.36
N TRP A 20 7.70 -5.60 -4.57
CA TRP A 20 7.20 -4.53 -5.43
C TRP A 20 7.81 -4.64 -6.82
N ALA A 21 6.97 -4.76 -7.84
CA ALA A 21 7.39 -4.78 -9.23
C ALA A 21 6.89 -3.52 -9.95
N PRO A 22 7.57 -3.04 -11.01
CA PRO A 22 7.03 -1.99 -11.87
C PRO A 22 5.64 -2.41 -12.40
N HIS A 23 4.64 -1.54 -12.28
CA HIS A 23 3.32 -1.80 -12.82
C HIS A 23 3.41 -1.86 -14.35
N ARG A 24 3.06 -3.01 -14.93
CA ARG A 24 3.01 -3.21 -16.38
C ARG A 24 1.55 -3.42 -16.78
N PRO A 25 0.92 -2.45 -17.47
CA PRO A 25 -0.45 -2.59 -17.93
C PRO A 25 -0.60 -3.84 -18.81
N SER A 26 -1.52 -4.74 -18.47
CA SER A 26 -1.70 -6.01 -19.17
C SER A 26 -2.73 -5.94 -20.31
N GLY A 27 -3.04 -4.75 -20.81
CA GLY A 27 -3.99 -4.53 -21.91
C GLY A 27 -5.46 -4.44 -21.49
N GLY A 28 -5.76 -4.45 -20.18
CA GLY A 28 -7.10 -4.16 -19.64
C GLY A 28 -7.23 -2.69 -19.21
N THR A 29 -8.46 -2.23 -18.96
CA THR A 29 -8.66 -0.95 -18.29
C THR A 29 -8.32 -1.10 -16.81
N LEU A 30 -7.28 -0.41 -16.34
CA LEU A 30 -6.99 -0.25 -14.92
C LEU A 30 -8.16 0.43 -14.22
N ARG A 31 -8.66 -0.18 -13.14
CA ARG A 31 -9.67 0.41 -12.26
C ARG A 31 -9.13 0.47 -10.84
N VAL A 32 -8.94 1.67 -10.34
CA VAL A 32 -8.69 1.90 -8.91
C VAL A 32 -10.03 2.01 -8.21
N SER A 33 -10.33 1.12 -7.27
CA SER A 33 -11.62 1.12 -6.57
C SER A 33 -11.52 1.56 -5.11
N HIS A 34 -10.31 1.78 -4.59
CA HIS A 34 -10.08 2.30 -3.25
C HIS A 34 -8.67 2.84 -3.10
N THR A 35 -8.53 3.83 -2.22
CA THR A 35 -7.28 4.56 -2.00
C THR A 35 -7.12 4.76 -0.49
N SER A 36 -5.92 4.50 0.03
CA SER A 36 -5.59 4.73 1.44
C SER A 36 -5.66 6.21 1.81
N CYS A 37 -5.75 6.54 3.10
CA CYS A 37 -5.92 7.90 3.64
C CYS A 37 -5.09 9.01 2.94
N CYS A 38 -3.80 8.77 2.66
CA CYS A 38 -2.95 9.78 2.00
C CYS A 38 -2.58 9.45 0.55
N GLY A 39 -3.28 8.51 -0.08
CA GLY A 39 -2.98 8.10 -1.46
C GLY A 39 -1.70 7.26 -1.62
N ARG A 40 -1.09 6.81 -0.52
CA ARG A 40 0.12 5.98 -0.56
C ARG A 40 -0.09 4.64 -1.23
N TYR A 41 -1.27 4.04 -1.00
CA TYR A 41 -1.67 2.76 -1.58
C TYR A 41 -3.02 2.84 -2.27
N GLU A 42 -3.10 2.21 -3.42
CA GLU A 42 -4.31 2.15 -4.23
C GLU A 42 -4.67 0.70 -4.53
N TRP A 43 -5.92 0.35 -4.37
CA TRP A 43 -6.46 -0.94 -4.72
C TRP A 43 -6.89 -0.95 -6.19
N GLY A 44 -6.16 -1.70 -7.01
CA GLY A 44 -6.37 -1.79 -8.44
C GLY A 44 -6.96 -3.13 -8.88
N CYS A 45 -7.71 -3.11 -9.98
CA CYS A 45 -7.99 -4.30 -10.77
C CYS A 45 -7.77 -4.06 -12.27
N GLU A 46 -7.27 -5.08 -12.94
CA GLU A 46 -6.99 -5.09 -14.37
C GLU A 46 -7.11 -6.51 -14.90
N GLY A 47 -7.85 -6.71 -16.00
CA GLY A 47 -7.98 -8.02 -16.65
C GLY A 47 -8.51 -9.13 -15.73
N GLY A 48 -9.31 -8.80 -14.72
CA GLY A 48 -9.83 -9.75 -13.73
C GLY A 48 -8.84 -10.12 -12.60
N SER A 49 -7.65 -9.54 -12.60
CA SER A 49 -6.68 -9.62 -11.50
C SER A 49 -6.76 -8.39 -10.61
N PHE A 50 -6.51 -8.58 -9.32
CA PHE A 50 -6.45 -7.53 -8.31
C PHE A 50 -5.03 -7.38 -7.81
N PHE A 51 -4.64 -6.16 -7.43
CA PHE A 51 -3.30 -5.82 -6.95
C PHE A 51 -3.34 -4.51 -6.18
N VAL A 52 -2.25 -4.22 -5.48
CA VAL A 52 -2.05 -2.94 -4.80
C VAL A 52 -1.02 -2.13 -5.58
N LEU A 53 -1.35 -0.87 -5.86
CA LEU A 53 -0.46 0.10 -6.46
C LEU A 53 0.10 1.05 -5.41
N ARG A 54 1.31 1.55 -5.69
CA ARG A 54 1.86 2.74 -5.04
C ARG A 54 2.50 3.64 -6.10
N SER A 55 2.43 4.94 -5.87
CA SER A 55 3.17 5.92 -6.67
C SER A 55 4.63 5.98 -6.22
N THR A 56 5.52 6.16 -7.19
CA THR A 56 6.97 6.32 -7.01
C THR A 56 7.44 7.45 -7.94
N ALA A 57 8.68 7.92 -7.76
CA ALA A 57 9.24 8.98 -8.61
C ALA A 57 9.24 8.61 -10.11
N ASP A 58 9.41 7.32 -10.43
CA ASP A 58 9.54 6.80 -11.79
C ASP A 58 8.22 6.24 -12.37
N GLY A 59 7.10 6.42 -11.67
CA GLY A 59 5.79 5.90 -12.07
C GLY A 59 5.13 5.05 -10.99
N TYR A 60 4.46 3.97 -11.39
CA TYR A 60 3.74 3.09 -10.47
C TYR A 60 4.45 1.76 -10.26
N GLN A 61 4.42 1.29 -9.02
CA GLN A 61 4.76 -0.07 -8.66
C GLN A 61 3.53 -0.81 -8.17
N GLU A 62 3.50 -2.11 -8.40
CA GLU A 62 2.45 -3.00 -7.95
C GLU A 62 2.99 -4.12 -7.05
N THR A 63 2.11 -4.64 -6.21
CA THR A 63 2.37 -5.87 -5.46
C THR A 63 1.08 -6.68 -5.27
N GLY A 64 1.23 -7.92 -4.83
CA GLY A 64 0.10 -8.77 -4.44
C GLY A 64 -0.82 -9.20 -5.59
N ARG A 65 -0.37 -9.11 -6.86
CA ARG A 65 -1.20 -9.44 -8.02
C ARG A 65 -1.78 -10.85 -7.92
N GLY A 66 -3.09 -10.96 -8.11
CA GLY A 66 -3.78 -12.24 -8.16
C GLY A 66 -5.28 -12.16 -7.95
N ARG A 67 -5.83 -13.18 -7.31
CA ARG A 67 -7.25 -13.25 -6.97
C ARG A 67 -7.60 -12.22 -5.90
N TYR A 68 -8.86 -11.78 -5.92
CA TYR A 68 -9.42 -10.76 -5.01
C TYR A 68 -8.96 -10.93 -3.56
N ARG A 69 -9.18 -12.11 -2.96
CA ARG A 69 -8.86 -12.32 -1.53
C ARG A 69 -7.38 -12.15 -1.21
N ARG A 70 -6.50 -12.72 -2.04
CA ARG A 70 -5.05 -12.64 -1.84
C ARG A 70 -4.57 -11.18 -1.91
N ALA A 71 -4.98 -10.48 -2.96
CA ALA A 71 -4.62 -9.08 -3.08
C ALA A 71 -5.18 -8.28 -1.89
N LEU A 72 -6.40 -8.58 -1.45
CA LEU A 72 -7.09 -7.82 -0.41
C LEU A 72 -6.36 -7.94 0.92
N ASP A 73 -5.90 -9.15 1.24
CA ASP A 73 -5.10 -9.39 2.45
C ASP A 73 -3.77 -8.61 2.40
N VAL A 74 -3.16 -8.48 1.20
CA VAL A 74 -1.97 -7.63 0.99
C VAL A 74 -2.30 -6.16 1.21
N TYR A 75 -3.44 -5.67 0.68
CA TYR A 75 -3.88 -4.29 0.88
C TYR A 75 -4.12 -3.98 2.36
N ILE A 76 -4.82 -4.86 3.07
CA ILE A 76 -5.10 -4.70 4.50
C ILE A 76 -3.79 -4.63 5.28
N ALA A 77 -2.84 -5.55 5.04
CA ALA A 77 -1.55 -5.54 5.71
C ALA A 77 -0.77 -4.24 5.47
N LEU A 78 -0.76 -3.72 4.25
CA LEU A 78 -0.12 -2.45 3.91
C LEU A 78 -0.82 -1.26 4.57
N ALA A 79 -2.16 -1.25 4.58
CA ALA A 79 -2.95 -0.19 5.20
C ALA A 79 -2.83 -0.19 6.72
N GLU A 80 -2.75 -1.36 7.38
CA GLU A 80 -2.50 -1.48 8.82
C GLU A 80 -1.11 -0.96 9.20
N ALA A 81 -0.07 -1.35 8.44
CA ALA A 81 1.29 -0.87 8.62
C ALA A 81 1.37 0.66 8.49
N HIS A 82 0.68 1.21 7.49
CA HIS A 82 0.62 2.63 7.25
C HIS A 82 -0.14 3.40 8.34
N ASN A 83 -1.25 2.85 8.82
CA ASN A 83 -1.98 3.41 9.95
C ASN A 83 -1.09 3.47 11.20
N ALA A 84 -0.36 2.38 11.49
CA ALA A 84 0.58 2.34 12.60
C ALA A 84 1.70 3.39 12.45
N GLU A 85 2.15 3.67 11.23
CA GLU A 85 3.12 4.74 10.95
C GLU A 85 2.55 6.13 11.30
N HIS A 86 1.32 6.44 10.88
CA HIS A 86 0.65 7.70 11.26
C HIS A 86 0.55 7.86 12.78
N VAL A 87 0.11 6.80 13.48
CA VAL A 87 0.01 6.81 14.95
C VAL A 87 1.37 7.06 15.60
N ARG A 88 2.44 6.44 15.10
CA ARG A 88 3.80 6.68 15.61
C ARG A 88 4.28 8.12 15.37
N ARG A 89 3.84 8.75 14.28
CA ARG A 89 4.12 10.16 13.97
C ARG A 89 3.26 11.15 14.75
N GLY A 90 2.29 10.66 15.53
CA GLY A 90 1.33 11.49 16.26
C GLY A 90 0.24 12.10 15.36
N GLU A 91 0.09 11.58 14.15
CA GLU A 91 -0.95 12.00 13.20
C GLU A 91 -2.21 11.17 13.43
N THR A 92 -3.39 11.79 13.24
CA THR A 92 -4.66 11.06 13.25
C THR A 92 -4.83 10.39 11.89
N PRO A 93 -4.75 9.05 11.79
CA PRO A 93 -5.00 8.38 10.52
C PRO A 93 -6.47 8.53 10.14
N GLU A 94 -6.76 8.91 8.89
CA GLU A 94 -8.13 8.85 8.41
C GLU A 94 -8.62 7.40 8.36
N PRO A 95 -9.91 7.15 8.65
CA PRO A 95 -10.47 5.82 8.65
C PRO A 95 -10.45 5.22 7.24
N ASP A 96 -9.68 4.16 7.06
CA ASP A 96 -9.68 3.39 5.82
C ASP A 96 -10.87 2.41 5.82
N THR A 97 -11.76 2.55 4.83
CA THR A 97 -12.99 1.73 4.71
C THR A 97 -12.71 0.24 4.61
N PHE A 98 -11.57 -0.17 4.03
CA PHE A 98 -11.19 -1.59 3.98
C PHE A 98 -10.68 -2.11 5.31
N LEU A 99 -10.02 -1.27 6.11
CA LEU A 99 -9.67 -1.60 7.50
C LEU A 99 -10.92 -1.69 8.40
N ALA A 100 -11.89 -0.80 8.19
CA ALA A 100 -13.14 -0.79 8.95
C ALA A 100 -14.02 -2.03 8.67
N LYS A 101 -14.00 -2.55 7.43
CA LYS A 101 -14.76 -3.74 7.04
C LYS A 101 -14.10 -5.07 7.46
N GLY A 102 -12.80 -5.10 7.73
CA GLY A 102 -12.07 -6.30 8.13
C GLY A 102 -12.36 -6.80 9.55
N ARG A 103 -12.95 -5.98 10.43
CA ARG A 103 -13.25 -6.32 11.84
C ARG A 103 -14.63 -6.97 12.09
N ARG A 104 -15.27 -7.56 11.08
CA ARG A 104 -16.48 -8.38 11.28
C ARG A 104 -16.24 -9.79 10.74
N GLY A 105 -15.87 -10.68 11.64
CA GLY A 105 -15.77 -12.12 11.47
C GLY A 105 -15.66 -12.77 12.83
#